data_AF-A0A4Q6B714-F1
#
_entry.id   AF-A0A4Q6B714-F1
#
_cell.length_a   1.000
_cell.length_b   1.000
_cell.length_c   1.000
_cell.angle_alpha   90.00
_cell.angle_beta   90.00
_cell.angle_gamma   90.00
#
_symmetry.space_group_name_H-M   'P 1'
#
loop_
_entity.id
_entity.type
_entity.pdbx_description
1 polymer ?
#
loop_
_entity_poly.entity_id
_entity_poly.type
_entity_poly.pdbx_seq_one_letter_code
_entity_poly.pdbx_strand_id
1 'polypeptide(L)' 'MALYTNLDGTVPDQGLGALFKWQVTDRLLGKRRRANVPFATPQRQNDGRGLASSTPHLTWIGHATFVQRLGGLLLATDP' A
#
# COMPACT_ATOMS: atom_id res chain seq x y z
N MET A 1 -22.90 20.02 -0.03
CA MET A 1 -21.52 19.48 -0.08
C MET A 1 -21.53 18.20 0.76
N ALA A 2 -21.16 17.05 0.19
CA ALA A 2 -21.16 15.80 0.94
C ALA A 2 -19.97 15.79 1.91
N LEU A 3 -20.23 15.61 3.21
CA LEU A 3 -19.20 15.37 4.21
C LEU A 3 -18.95 13.86 4.28
N TYR A 4 -17.70 13.45 4.16
CA TYR A 4 -17.31 12.07 4.37
C TYR A 4 -17.37 11.75 5.87
N THR A 5 -18.02 10.65 6.24
CA THR A 5 -18.02 10.11 7.60
C THR A 5 -17.70 8.62 7.54
N ASN A 6 -16.76 8.16 8.38
CA ASN A 6 -16.51 6.74 8.58
C ASN A 6 -17.71 6.11 9.30
N LEU A 7 -18.24 4.99 8.76
CA LEU A 7 -19.38 4.29 9.35
C LEU A 7 -18.98 3.27 10.43
N ASP A 8 -17.69 2.94 10.53
CA ASP A 8 -17.12 1.97 11.47
C ASP A 8 -16.71 2.61 12.81
N GLY A 9 -16.95 3.92 12.99
CA GLY A 9 -16.61 4.66 14.19
C GLY A 9 -15.12 5.00 14.33
N THR A 10 -14.29 4.65 13.34
CA THR A 10 -12.88 5.05 13.34
C THR A 10 -12.77 6.56 13.13
N VAL A 11 -12.07 7.22 14.04
CA VAL A 11 -11.75 8.65 13.91
C VAL A 11 -10.27 8.81 13.54
N PRO A 12 -9.91 9.84 12.76
CA PRO A 12 -8.50 10.15 12.53
C PRO A 12 -7.77 10.35 13.87
N ASP A 13 -6.69 9.61 14.07
CA ASP A 13 -5.81 9.72 15.24
C ASP A 13 -4.91 10.98 15.18
N GLN A 14 -4.83 11.61 14.01
CA GLN A 14 -4.03 12.79 13.74
C GLN A 14 -4.89 14.05 13.70
N GLY A 15 -4.58 15.01 14.59
CA GLY A 15 -5.22 16.33 14.61
C GLY A 15 -4.68 17.30 13.55
N LEU A 16 -5.26 18.50 13.50
CA LEU A 16 -4.89 19.55 12.52
C LEU A 16 -3.40 19.94 12.54
N GLY A 17 -2.73 19.81 13.69
CA GLY A 17 -1.28 20.07 13.80
C GLY A 17 -0.43 19.15 12.92
N ALA A 18 -0.86 17.91 12.71
CA ALA A 18 -0.20 16.97 11.81
C ALA A 18 -0.31 17.44 10.35
N LEU A 19 -1.47 17.97 9.95
CA LEU A 19 -1.67 18.56 8.63
C LEU A 19 -0.71 19.73 8.39
N PHE A 20 -0.58 20.65 9.35
CA PHE A 20 0.35 21.77 9.24
C PHE A 20 1.81 21.30 9.15
N LYS A 21 2.21 20.34 10.00
CA LYS A 21 3.53 19.71 9.94
C LYS A 21 3.83 19.16 8.54
N TRP A 22 2.93 18.38 7.96
CA TRP A 22 3.19 17.74 6.67
C TRP A 22 3.11 18.70 5.48
N GLN A 23 2.14 19.61 5.46
CA GLN A 23 1.91 20.51 4.33
C GLN A 23 2.90 21.68 4.30
N VAL A 24 3.33 22.16 5.46
CA VAL A 24 4.18 23.34 5.61
C VAL A 24 5.56 22.95 6.10
N THR A 25 5.67 22.44 7.33
CA THR A 25 6.98 22.24 7.98
C THR A 25 7.86 21.23 7.21
N ASP A 26 7.35 20.04 6.93
CA ASP A 26 8.09 18.98 6.24
C ASP A 26 8.34 19.31 4.77
N ARG A 27 7.47 20.14 4.16
CA ARG A 27 7.67 20.66 2.81
C ARG A 27 8.80 21.69 2.77
N LEU A 28 8.82 22.66 3.69
CA LEU A 28 9.85 23.70 3.78
C LEU A 28 11.22 23.13 4.20
N LEU A 29 11.22 22.15 5.09
CA LEU A 29 12.45 21.45 5.51
C LEU A 29 12.96 20.43 4.47
N GLY A 30 12.35 20.34 3.29
CA GLY A 30 12.78 19.43 2.23
C GLY A 30 12.64 17.94 2.57
N LYS A 31 11.88 17.59 3.62
CA LYS A 31 11.66 16.19 4.03
C LYS A 31 10.77 15.45 3.04
N ARG A 32 9.95 16.17 2.27
CA ARG A 32 9.15 15.58 1.19
C ARG A 32 10.04 15.30 -0.03
N ARG A 33 10.38 14.04 -0.24
CA ARG A 33 11.15 13.59 -1.41
C ARG A 33 10.21 13.34 -2.59
N ARG A 34 10.52 13.93 -3.74
CA ARG A 34 9.96 13.54 -5.05
C ARG A 34 11.10 13.00 -5.89
N ALA A 35 10.86 11.92 -6.60
CA ALA A 35 11.78 11.48 -7.64
C ALA A 35 11.72 12.50 -8.78
N ASN A 36 12.87 13.10 -9.13
CA ASN A 36 12.97 14.05 -10.23
C ASN A 36 13.30 13.39 -11.57
N VAL A 37 13.36 12.05 -11.60
CA VAL A 37 13.65 11.25 -12.78
C VAL A 37 12.48 10.32 -13.07
N PRO A 38 12.17 10.04 -14.35
CA PRO A 38 11.24 8.98 -14.70
C PRO A 38 11.74 7.67 -14.09
N PHE A 39 10.98 7.13 -13.15
CA PHE A 39 11.25 5.83 -12.55
C PHE A 39 10.23 4.84 -13.05
N ALA A 40 10.69 3.84 -13.81
CA ALA A 40 9.88 2.68 -14.12
C ALA A 40 10.09 1.66 -13.00
N THR A 41 9.04 1.41 -12.21
CA THR A 41 9.07 0.35 -11.21
C THR A 41 9.31 -0.99 -11.92
N PRO A 42 10.33 -1.78 -11.53
CA PRO A 42 10.53 -3.10 -12.08
C PRO A 42 9.28 -3.95 -11.90
N GLN A 43 8.86 -4.61 -12.97
CA GLN A 43 7.72 -5.52 -12.95
C GLN A 43 8.18 -6.88 -13.43
N ARG A 44 7.60 -7.92 -12.83
CA ARG A 44 7.78 -9.30 -13.26
C ARG A 44 6.43 -9.80 -13.77
N GLN A 45 6.41 -10.31 -15.00
CA GLN A 45 5.23 -10.99 -15.53
C GLN A 45 4.95 -12.25 -14.69
N ASN A 46 3.68 -12.50 -14.40
CA ASN A 46 3.29 -13.70 -13.67
C ASN A 46 3.38 -14.93 -14.58
N ASP A 47 4.30 -15.83 -14.28
CA ASP A 47 4.51 -17.10 -15.00
C ASP A 47 3.65 -18.25 -14.43
N GLY A 48 2.84 -17.99 -13.41
CA GLY A 48 1.94 -18.94 -12.77
C GLY A 48 2.62 -19.98 -11.87
N ARG A 49 3.95 -20.08 -11.87
CA ARG A 49 4.68 -21.13 -11.13
C ARG A 49 4.50 -21.01 -9.63
N GLY A 50 4.45 -19.78 -9.12
CA GLY A 50 4.17 -19.51 -7.71
C GLY A 50 2.81 -20.06 -7.29
N LEU A 51 1.76 -19.76 -8.05
CA LEU A 51 0.38 -20.16 -7.76
C LEU A 51 0.20 -21.69 -7.76
N ALA A 52 0.87 -22.37 -8.69
CA ALA A 52 0.85 -23.82 -8.81
C ALA A 52 1.66 -24.53 -7.72
N SER A 53 2.62 -23.85 -7.08
CA SER A 53 3.40 -24.45 -5.99
C SER A 53 2.52 -24.74 -4.78
N SER A 54 2.71 -25.91 -4.17
CA SER A 54 2.07 -26.30 -2.91
C SER A 54 2.86 -25.87 -1.68
N THR A 55 4.11 -25.43 -1.84
CA THR A 55 4.94 -24.97 -0.73
C THR A 55 4.48 -23.58 -0.25
N PRO A 56 4.72 -23.23 1.03
CA PRO A 56 4.43 -21.89 1.51
C PRO A 56 5.14 -20.82 0.68
N HIS A 57 4.41 -19.78 0.28
CA HIS A 57 4.95 -18.67 -0.49
C HIS A 57 4.09 -17.42 -0.34
N LEU A 58 4.68 -16.27 -0.64
CA LEU A 58 4.03 -14.96 -0.65
C LEU A 58 4.45 -14.23 -1.93
N THR A 59 3.48 -13.78 -2.71
CA THR A 59 3.68 -13.02 -3.94
C THR A 59 2.95 -11.68 -3.83
N TRP A 60 3.69 -10.59 -3.94
CA TRP A 60 3.11 -9.26 -4.08
C TRP A 60 2.70 -9.04 -5.53
N ILE A 61 1.45 -8.60 -5.77
CA ILE A 61 0.95 -8.35 -7.12
C ILE A 61 0.54 -6.89 -7.37
N GLY A 62 0.70 -6.01 -6.37
CA GLY A 62 0.50 -4.56 -6.49
C GLY A 62 -0.23 -3.97 -5.29
N HIS A 63 -0.05 -2.68 -5.03
CA HIS A 63 -0.70 -1.96 -3.92
C HIS A 63 -0.66 -2.74 -2.58
N ALA A 64 -1.82 -3.04 -2.00
CA ALA A 64 -2.00 -3.86 -0.80
C ALA A 64 -2.35 -5.33 -1.11
N THR A 65 -2.23 -5.74 -2.38
CA THR A 65 -2.65 -7.04 -2.87
C THR A 65 -1.50 -8.05 -2.84
N PHE A 66 -1.71 -9.12 -2.07
CA PHE A 66 -0.79 -10.25 -1.96
C PHE A 66 -1.53 -11.54 -2.24
N VAL A 67 -0.87 -12.48 -2.92
CA VAL A 67 -1.30 -13.87 -3.03
C VAL A 67 -0.36 -14.73 -2.20
N GLN A 68 -0.90 -15.51 -1.28
CA GLN A 68 -0.14 -16.31 -0.35
C GLN A 68 -0.64 -17.74 -0.26
N ARG A 69 0.29 -18.68 -0.11
CA ARG A 69 0.00 -20.06 0.27
C ARG A 69 0.54 -20.36 1.66
N LEU A 70 -0.33 -20.82 2.55
CA LEU A 70 0.03 -21.24 3.90
C LEU A 70 -1.03 -22.22 4.41
N GLY A 71 -0.61 -23.31 5.08
CA GLY A 71 -1.54 -24.31 5.61
C GLY A 71 -2.40 -25.01 4.53
N GLY A 72 -1.88 -25.14 3.31
CA GLY A 72 -2.60 -25.71 2.16
C GLY A 72 -3.59 -24.78 1.47
N LEU A 73 -3.89 -23.61 2.05
CA LEU A 73 -4.80 -22.62 1.48
C LEU A 73 -4.07 -21.67 0.53
N LEU A 74 -4.75 -21.20 -0.51
CA LEU A 74 -4.32 -20.10 -1.38
C LEU A 74 -5.26 -18.92 -1.15
N LEU A 75 -4.72 -17.79 -0.69
CA LEU A 75 -5.49 -16.60 -0.31
C LEU A 75 -4.99 -15.39 -1.09
N ALA A 76 -5.90 -14.50 -1.49
CA ALA A 76 -5.59 -13.16 -1.95
C ALA A 76 -6.09 -12.12 -0.93
N THR A 77 -5.29 -11.09 -0.63
CA THR A 77 -5.70 -9.93 0.16
C THR A 77 -6.02 -8.77 -0.77
N ASP A 78 -7.07 -7.99 -0.50
CA ASP A 78 -7.44 -6.76 -1.21
C ASP A 78 -7.28 -6.82 -2.76
N PRO A 79 -7.92 -7.78 -3.46
CA PRO A 79 -7.80 -7.94 -4.91
C PRO A 79 -8.51 -6.86 -5.73
#